data_AF-A0A8T4S520-F1
#
_entry.id   AF-A0A8T4S520-F1
#
_cell.length_a   1.000
_cell.length_b   1.000
_cell.length_c   1.000
_cell.angle_alpha   90.00
_cell.angle_beta   90.00
_cell.angle_gamma   90.00
#
_symmetry.space_group_name_H-M   'P 1'
#
loop_
_entity.id
_entity.type
_entity.pdbx_description
1 polymer ?
#
loop_
_entity_poly.entity_id
_entity_poly.type
_entity_poly.pdbx_seq_one_letter_code
_entity_poly.pdbx_strand_id
1 'polypeptide(L)'
;MAGTDYDILKDGFEINGKKVIVLFLFRNYWRKHLESDYRELMNYHQKIAKVENPMSDIDLKFYHTIRQFPEIPYDYFKEVIRRFVLRIVNEVLRDNPGIVTTTTDTFEIQFKVSRNDNKEWYGAYDDSISDTEHAYIEYNGLWLLNTIVVPWIVFRRIDYKLLYKFFQHELSHHKDLMNKRYFVEDYAKQRIRPISRRLGNYSLFYLYLAFENLRVEGLHEFSDKRYMQRIEINMEWVRNFRKLVEELITIRKLGEAEEFFERNLGSISHQGIYYVGRLASQTIALAVAKKEGLATRVSLLLPDNKTEPLSYLNSAMKAHAKFFITQIPVQAFEKAVTIMERTSYRGFIRLYEWACNELGIEEGNRIVTHAWFDDLKKRATKWYESHRLKMLGSKGYIPAEYAERMPDNA
;
A
#
# COMPACT_ATOMS: atom_id res chain seq x y z
N MET A 1 19.54 -36.63 -2.03
CA MET A 1 18.08 -36.81 -2.12
C MET A 1 17.54 -35.63 -2.90
N ALA A 2 16.89 -35.88 -4.03
CA ALA A 2 16.25 -34.83 -4.82
C ALA A 2 15.05 -34.32 -4.02
N GLY A 3 15.14 -33.09 -3.50
CA GLY A 3 14.01 -32.45 -2.84
C GLY A 3 12.88 -32.33 -3.85
N THR A 4 11.70 -32.84 -3.50
CA THR A 4 10.57 -32.74 -4.41
C THR A 4 10.16 -31.27 -4.52
N ASP A 5 9.56 -30.87 -5.65
CA ASP A 5 9.06 -29.49 -5.84
C ASP A 5 7.97 -29.09 -4.80
N TYR A 6 7.60 -30.03 -3.92
CA TYR A 6 6.55 -29.95 -2.91
C TYR A 6 7.07 -29.87 -1.47
N ASP A 7 8.38 -29.94 -1.25
CA ASP A 7 8.96 -29.90 0.09
C ASP A 7 8.78 -28.50 0.72
N ILE A 8 8.18 -28.47 1.91
CA ILE A 8 8.13 -27.26 2.74
C ILE A 8 9.51 -27.08 3.39
N LEU A 9 10.21 -26.01 3.05
CA LEU A 9 11.47 -25.68 3.71
C LEU A 9 11.17 -24.91 4.99
N LYS A 10 11.83 -25.27 6.09
CA LYS A 10 11.59 -24.72 7.42
C LYS A 10 12.88 -24.18 8.03
N ASP A 11 12.82 -22.95 8.51
CA ASP A 11 13.88 -22.30 9.28
C ASP A 11 13.32 -21.66 10.54
N GLY A 12 14.19 -21.21 11.44
CA GLY A 12 13.76 -20.42 12.57
C GLY A 12 14.89 -19.68 13.27
N PHE A 13 14.52 -18.70 14.07
CA PHE A 13 15.39 -17.87 14.89
C PHE A 13 14.58 -17.32 16.08
N GLU A 14 15.20 -16.52 16.94
CA GLU A 14 14.55 -15.94 18.13
C GLU A 14 14.42 -14.42 18.02
N ILE A 15 13.25 -13.89 18.42
CA ILE A 15 12.97 -12.45 18.54
C ILE A 15 12.33 -12.23 19.90
N ASN A 16 12.96 -11.43 20.77
CA ASN A 16 12.46 -11.10 22.11
C ASN A 16 12.01 -12.33 22.93
N GLY A 17 12.79 -13.41 22.93
CA GLY A 17 12.47 -14.64 23.67
C GLY A 17 11.37 -15.49 23.02
N LYS A 18 10.84 -15.10 21.86
CA LYS A 18 9.86 -15.88 21.08
C LYS A 18 10.56 -16.58 19.92
N LYS A 19 10.20 -17.85 19.70
CA LYS A 19 10.69 -18.64 18.57
C LYS A 19 9.92 -18.26 17.31
N VAL A 20 10.61 -17.73 16.32
CA VAL A 20 10.06 -17.45 15.00
C VAL A 20 10.41 -18.61 14.07
N ILE A 21 9.40 -19.15 13.40
CA ILE A 21 9.52 -20.20 12.40
C ILE A 21 9.15 -19.60 11.04
N VAL A 22 9.99 -19.80 10.02
CA VAL A 22 9.69 -19.39 8.65
C VAL A 22 9.51 -20.63 7.79
N LEU A 23 8.34 -20.77 7.17
CA LEU A 23 8.00 -21.85 6.24
C LEU A 23 8.00 -21.32 4.81
N PHE A 24 8.76 -21.94 3.92
CA PHE A 24 8.78 -21.58 2.50
C PHE A 24 7.99 -22.60 1.67
N LEU A 25 6.97 -22.12 0.97
CA LEU A 25 6.04 -22.92 0.18
C LEU A 25 6.23 -22.63 -1.32
N PHE A 26 7.05 -23.44 -1.99
CA PHE A 26 7.34 -23.29 -3.42
C PHE A 26 6.44 -24.12 -4.34
N ARG A 27 5.50 -24.89 -3.78
CA ARG A 27 4.61 -25.80 -4.54
C ARG A 27 3.88 -25.12 -5.71
N ASN A 28 3.55 -23.85 -5.57
CA ASN A 28 2.78 -23.09 -6.57
C ASN A 28 3.69 -22.38 -7.60
N TYR A 29 5.01 -22.55 -7.47
CA TYR A 29 6.04 -22.01 -8.35
C TYR A 29 7.05 -23.09 -8.74
N TRP A 30 6.59 -24.23 -9.22
CA TRP A 30 7.43 -25.36 -9.65
C TRP A 30 8.34 -25.04 -10.84
N ARG A 31 9.26 -25.97 -11.17
CA ARG A 31 10.31 -25.83 -12.18
C ARG A 31 9.84 -25.22 -13.53
N LYS A 32 8.68 -25.66 -14.03
CA LYS A 32 8.11 -25.15 -15.30
C LYS A 32 7.79 -23.66 -15.26
N HIS A 33 7.33 -23.15 -14.10
CA HIS A 33 7.06 -21.72 -13.93
C HIS A 33 8.36 -20.92 -13.92
N LEU A 34 9.39 -21.39 -13.21
CA LEU A 34 10.71 -20.79 -13.24
C LEU A 34 11.27 -20.73 -14.67
N GLU A 35 11.21 -21.83 -15.42
CA GLU A 35 11.68 -21.86 -16.82
C GLU A 35 10.90 -20.91 -17.74
N SER A 36 9.60 -20.75 -17.51
CA SER A 36 8.76 -19.81 -18.26
C SER A 36 9.14 -18.37 -17.96
N ASP A 37 9.18 -18.01 -16.68
CA ASP A 37 9.46 -16.64 -16.22
C ASP A 37 10.90 -16.23 -16.50
N TYR A 38 11.84 -17.17 -16.44
CA TYR A 38 13.21 -16.93 -16.86
C TYR A 38 13.30 -16.60 -18.35
N ARG A 39 12.59 -17.35 -19.21
CA ARG A 39 12.50 -17.03 -20.65
C ARG A 39 11.85 -15.67 -20.90
N GLU A 40 10.81 -15.36 -20.14
CA GLU A 40 10.13 -14.06 -20.24
C GLU A 40 11.06 -12.91 -19.84
N LEU A 41 11.75 -13.05 -18.71
CA LEU A 41 12.74 -12.08 -18.25
C LEU A 41 13.85 -11.91 -19.29
N MET A 42 14.29 -13.01 -19.89
CA MET A 42 15.29 -12.96 -20.95
C MET A 42 14.82 -12.18 -22.18
N ASN A 43 13.60 -12.45 -22.64
CA ASN A 43 12.99 -11.72 -23.74
C ASN A 43 12.83 -10.23 -23.40
N TYR A 44 12.47 -9.90 -22.17
CA TYR A 44 12.39 -8.52 -21.68
C TYR A 44 13.75 -7.81 -21.80
N HIS A 45 14.84 -8.44 -21.32
CA HIS A 45 16.18 -7.86 -21.42
C HIS A 45 16.66 -7.70 -22.87
N GLN A 46 16.35 -8.65 -23.75
CA GLN A 46 16.71 -8.54 -25.17
C GLN A 46 15.91 -7.46 -25.91
N LYS A 47 14.63 -7.27 -25.55
CA LYS A 47 13.76 -6.25 -26.15
C LYS A 47 14.19 -4.84 -25.71
N ILE A 48 14.38 -4.61 -24.41
CA ILE A 48 14.79 -3.27 -23.92
C ILE A 48 16.19 -2.90 -24.40
N ALA A 49 17.13 -3.84 -24.52
CA ALA A 49 18.45 -3.55 -25.10
C ALA A 49 18.37 -3.00 -26.55
N LYS A 50 17.26 -3.23 -27.25
CA LYS A 50 17.01 -2.76 -28.62
C LYS A 50 16.22 -1.45 -28.70
N VAL A 51 15.68 -0.96 -27.57
CA VAL A 51 14.83 0.23 -27.51
C VAL A 51 15.56 1.29 -26.71
N GLU A 52 15.96 2.40 -27.35
CA GLU A 52 16.73 3.49 -26.71
C GLU A 52 15.97 4.23 -25.60
N ASN A 53 14.66 4.03 -25.48
CA ASN A 53 13.85 4.66 -24.45
C ASN A 53 12.66 3.76 -24.04
N PRO A 54 12.79 2.89 -23.03
CA PRO A 54 11.71 2.04 -22.61
C PRO A 54 10.68 2.86 -21.82
N MET A 55 9.51 3.12 -22.41
CA MET A 55 8.33 3.43 -21.61
C MET A 55 8.02 2.19 -20.77
N SER A 56 8.03 2.35 -19.44
CA SER A 56 8.02 1.29 -18.45
C SER A 56 6.60 0.77 -18.20
N ASP A 57 6.16 -0.22 -18.98
CA ASP A 57 4.96 -1.00 -18.64
C ASP A 57 5.26 -2.19 -17.71
N ILE A 58 6.53 -2.38 -17.30
CA ILE A 58 6.94 -3.51 -16.47
C ILE A 58 8.04 -3.09 -15.48
N ASP A 59 7.74 -3.17 -14.17
CA ASP A 59 8.66 -2.92 -13.03
C ASP A 59 9.77 -3.99 -12.84
N LEU A 60 10.19 -4.64 -13.93
CA LEU A 60 11.35 -5.52 -13.91
C LEU A 60 12.62 -4.69 -13.99
N LYS A 61 13.59 -4.96 -13.11
CA LYS A 61 14.86 -4.26 -13.15
C LYS A 61 15.63 -4.67 -14.41
N PHE A 62 16.07 -3.69 -15.19
CA PHE A 62 16.92 -3.92 -16.35
C PHE A 62 18.40 -3.97 -15.96
N TYR A 63 19.16 -4.92 -16.53
CA TYR A 63 20.56 -5.18 -16.23
C TYR A 63 21.41 -5.03 -17.50
N HIS A 64 21.88 -3.81 -17.77
CA HIS A 64 22.62 -3.44 -18.99
C HIS A 64 23.90 -4.26 -19.24
N THR A 65 24.47 -4.87 -18.21
CA THR A 65 25.77 -5.56 -18.27
C THR A 65 25.66 -7.06 -18.54
N ILE A 66 24.45 -7.63 -18.58
CA ILE A 66 24.26 -9.07 -18.76
C ILE A 66 24.12 -9.40 -20.25
N ARG A 67 25.19 -9.94 -20.85
CA ARG A 67 25.19 -10.40 -22.25
C ARG A 67 24.56 -11.78 -22.44
N GLN A 68 24.66 -12.64 -21.42
CA GLN A 68 24.07 -13.96 -21.38
C GLN A 68 23.65 -14.26 -19.94
N PHE A 69 22.40 -14.66 -19.74
CA PHE A 69 21.96 -15.02 -18.40
C PHE A 69 22.42 -16.45 -18.11
N PRO A 70 22.90 -16.71 -16.87
CA PRO A 70 23.26 -18.04 -16.44
C PRO A 70 22.00 -18.88 -16.27
N GLU A 71 22.08 -20.17 -16.58
CA GLU A 71 21.01 -21.13 -16.26
C GLU A 71 20.80 -21.18 -14.74
N ILE A 72 19.54 -21.26 -14.32
CA ILE A 72 19.16 -21.22 -12.90
C ILE A 72 18.44 -22.53 -12.56
N PRO A 73 19.14 -23.51 -11.96
CA PRO A 73 18.49 -24.71 -11.44
C PRO A 73 17.44 -24.36 -10.39
N TYR A 74 16.33 -25.09 -10.38
CA TYR A 74 15.22 -24.82 -9.46
C TYR A 74 15.62 -24.93 -7.98
N ASP A 75 16.45 -25.90 -7.62
CA ASP A 75 16.96 -26.02 -6.24
C ASP A 75 17.86 -24.84 -5.86
N TYR A 76 18.61 -24.30 -6.82
CA TYR A 76 19.42 -23.10 -6.59
C TYR A 76 18.53 -21.86 -6.36
N PHE A 77 17.46 -21.72 -7.14
CA PHE A 77 16.45 -20.66 -6.94
C PHE A 77 15.86 -20.71 -5.53
N LYS A 78 15.38 -21.90 -5.08
CA LYS A 78 14.81 -22.10 -3.75
C LYS A 78 15.80 -21.71 -2.65
N GLU A 79 17.05 -22.19 -2.75
CA GLU A 79 18.07 -21.95 -1.73
C GLU A 79 18.48 -20.48 -1.63
N VAL A 80 18.64 -19.80 -2.76
CA VAL A 80 18.99 -18.37 -2.77
C VAL A 80 17.88 -17.52 -2.17
N ILE A 81 16.62 -17.79 -2.52
CA ILE A 81 15.48 -17.08 -1.94
C ILE A 81 15.41 -17.34 -0.45
N ARG A 82 15.39 -18.60 -0.03
CA ARG A 82 15.36 -19.00 1.38
C ARG A 82 16.41 -18.25 2.20
N ARG A 83 17.67 -18.28 1.75
CA ARG A 83 18.79 -17.62 2.43
C ARG A 83 18.58 -16.13 2.62
N PHE A 84 18.23 -15.41 1.56
CA PHE A 84 18.14 -13.95 1.63
C PHE A 84 16.86 -13.48 2.32
N VAL A 85 15.73 -14.11 2.04
CA VAL A 85 14.46 -13.80 2.69
C VAL A 85 14.56 -14.04 4.20
N LEU A 86 15.13 -15.18 4.63
CA LEU A 86 15.29 -15.48 6.05
C LEU A 86 16.09 -14.39 6.78
N ARG A 87 17.17 -13.91 6.15
CA ARG A 87 17.99 -12.83 6.71
C ARG A 87 17.21 -11.52 6.83
N ILE A 88 16.49 -11.15 5.77
CA ILE A 88 15.71 -9.91 5.73
C ILE A 88 14.60 -9.93 6.76
N VAL A 89 13.83 -11.02 6.83
CA VAL A 89 12.75 -11.18 7.81
C VAL A 89 13.30 -11.07 9.23
N ASN A 90 14.43 -11.72 9.53
CA ASN A 90 15.06 -11.59 10.85
C ASN A 90 15.42 -10.12 11.16
N GLU A 91 16.04 -9.40 10.21
CA GLU A 91 16.40 -7.99 10.42
C GLU A 91 15.16 -7.09 10.58
N VAL A 92 14.10 -7.27 9.77
CA VAL A 92 12.83 -6.54 9.89
C VAL A 92 12.20 -6.75 11.26
N LEU A 93 12.14 -8.00 11.74
CA LEU A 93 11.54 -8.33 13.04
C LEU A 93 12.38 -7.85 14.22
N ARG A 94 13.71 -7.81 14.08
CA ARG A 94 14.59 -7.21 15.11
C ARG A 94 14.37 -5.71 15.24
N ASP A 95 14.20 -5.02 14.12
CA ASP A 95 13.94 -3.59 14.11
C ASP A 95 12.49 -3.27 14.51
N ASN A 96 11.56 -4.20 14.29
CA ASN A 96 10.13 -4.04 14.55
C ASN A 96 9.56 -5.26 15.32
N PRO A 97 9.97 -5.50 16.57
CA PRO A 97 9.59 -6.71 17.30
C PRO A 97 8.09 -6.84 17.57
N GLY A 98 7.35 -5.73 17.53
CA GLY A 98 5.89 -5.74 17.67
C GLY A 98 5.13 -6.42 16.52
N ILE A 99 5.81 -6.85 15.45
CA ILE A 99 5.24 -7.73 14.42
C ILE A 99 5.06 -9.15 14.95
N VAL A 100 5.90 -9.59 15.89
CA VAL A 100 5.75 -10.89 16.55
C VAL A 100 4.63 -10.77 17.58
N THR A 101 3.40 -11.06 17.15
CA THR A 101 2.17 -10.81 17.93
C THR A 101 1.75 -12.00 18.79
N THR A 102 2.42 -13.14 18.65
CA THR A 102 2.06 -14.36 19.36
C THR A 102 2.06 -14.16 20.87
N THR A 103 1.04 -14.71 21.53
CA THR A 103 0.98 -14.79 23.00
C THR A 103 1.66 -16.06 23.50
N THR A 104 1.84 -17.05 22.63
CA THR A 104 2.54 -18.31 22.91
C THR A 104 4.02 -18.20 22.62
N ASP A 105 4.78 -19.29 22.71
CA ASP A 105 6.24 -19.28 22.53
C ASP A 105 6.68 -19.28 21.07
N THR A 106 5.77 -19.59 20.14
CA THR A 106 6.08 -19.74 18.72
C THR A 106 5.24 -18.81 17.87
N PHE A 107 5.90 -18.19 16.89
CA PHE A 107 5.28 -17.40 15.83
C PHE A 107 5.72 -17.96 14.48
N GLU A 108 4.78 -18.22 13.58
CA GLU A 108 5.04 -18.80 12.28
C GLU A 108 4.81 -17.77 11.17
N ILE A 109 5.73 -17.72 10.20
CA ILE A 109 5.61 -16.92 8.99
C ILE A 109 5.62 -17.89 7.81
N GLN A 110 4.50 -17.97 7.10
CA GLN A 110 4.38 -18.74 5.87
C GLN A 110 4.64 -17.84 4.67
N PHE A 111 5.68 -18.19 3.92
CA PHE A 111 6.11 -17.51 2.70
C PHE A 111 5.76 -18.39 1.50
N LYS A 112 4.68 -18.07 0.79
CA LYS A 112 4.29 -18.75 -0.44
C LYS A 112 4.92 -18.06 -1.64
N VAL A 113 5.51 -18.85 -2.53
CA VAL A 113 5.93 -18.38 -3.86
C VAL A 113 4.94 -18.93 -4.88
N SER A 114 4.39 -18.04 -5.70
CA SER A 114 3.47 -18.38 -6.77
C SER A 114 3.78 -17.61 -8.03
N ARG A 115 3.17 -18.05 -9.14
CA ARG A 115 3.23 -17.32 -10.40
C ARG A 115 2.04 -16.37 -10.47
N ASN A 116 2.31 -15.10 -10.73
CA ASN A 116 1.30 -14.10 -11.05
C ASN A 116 1.47 -13.69 -12.51
N ASP A 117 0.68 -14.30 -13.39
CA ASP A 117 0.80 -14.13 -14.86
C ASP A 117 0.51 -12.68 -15.29
N ASN A 118 -0.36 -11.97 -14.57
CA ASN A 118 -0.74 -10.58 -14.89
C ASN A 118 0.22 -9.54 -14.29
N LYS A 119 1.16 -9.96 -13.42
CA LYS A 119 2.14 -9.09 -12.75
C LYS A 119 1.53 -7.94 -11.92
N GLU A 120 0.31 -8.12 -11.43
CA GLU A 120 -0.44 -7.12 -10.67
C GLU A 120 0.19 -6.77 -9.31
N TRP A 121 0.99 -7.67 -8.74
CA TRP A 121 1.62 -7.49 -7.43
C TRP A 121 2.95 -8.24 -7.32
N TYR A 122 3.81 -7.79 -6.40
CA TYR A 122 5.11 -8.44 -6.10
C TYR A 122 5.06 -9.31 -4.86
N GLY A 123 4.38 -8.82 -3.83
CA GLY A 123 4.09 -9.49 -2.56
C GLY A 123 2.70 -9.07 -2.09
N ALA A 124 2.04 -9.94 -1.32
CA ALA A 124 0.76 -9.64 -0.70
C ALA A 124 0.60 -10.43 0.60
N TYR A 125 0.35 -9.72 1.70
CA TYR A 125 -0.12 -10.30 2.95
C TYR A 125 -1.57 -10.79 2.83
N ASP A 126 -1.88 -11.99 3.35
CA ASP A 126 -3.24 -12.55 3.32
C ASP A 126 -3.89 -12.51 4.70
N ASP A 127 -4.81 -11.57 4.88
CA ASP A 127 -5.60 -11.39 6.11
C ASP A 127 -6.46 -12.62 6.45
N SER A 128 -6.89 -13.39 5.46
CA SER A 128 -7.95 -14.40 5.62
C SER A 128 -7.48 -15.70 6.28
N ILE A 129 -6.17 -15.94 6.25
CA ILE A 129 -5.52 -17.14 6.78
C ILE A 129 -4.41 -16.81 7.79
N SER A 130 -4.26 -15.53 8.13
CA SER A 130 -3.33 -15.07 9.16
C SER A 130 -4.05 -14.86 10.49
N ASP A 131 -3.37 -15.13 11.60
CA ASP A 131 -3.88 -14.97 12.97
C ASP A 131 -2.76 -14.52 13.93
N THR A 132 -2.99 -14.52 15.24
CA THR A 132 -2.00 -14.02 16.20
C THR A 132 -0.69 -14.81 16.22
N GLU A 133 -0.72 -16.07 15.77
CA GLU A 133 0.40 -17.00 15.79
C GLU A 133 0.99 -17.22 14.38
N HIS A 134 0.24 -16.92 13.33
CA HIS A 134 0.61 -17.21 11.94
C HIS A 134 0.47 -15.97 11.04
N ALA A 135 1.55 -15.57 10.38
CA ALA A 135 1.52 -14.58 9.29
C ALA A 135 1.67 -15.27 7.94
N TYR A 136 0.81 -14.93 6.98
CA TYR A 136 0.88 -15.45 5.62
C TYR A 136 1.22 -14.36 4.62
N ILE A 137 2.25 -14.61 3.80
CA ILE A 137 2.65 -13.69 2.74
C ILE A 137 2.91 -14.47 1.46
N GLU A 138 2.33 -14.01 0.36
CA GLU A 138 2.50 -14.56 -0.97
C GLU A 138 3.38 -13.63 -1.81
N TYR A 139 4.38 -14.18 -2.51
CA TYR A 139 5.27 -13.42 -3.39
C TYR A 139 5.31 -13.99 -4.82
N ASN A 140 5.40 -13.08 -5.78
CA ASN A 140 5.53 -13.40 -7.19
C ASN A 140 6.95 -13.94 -7.47
N GLY A 141 7.02 -15.18 -7.95
CA GLY A 141 8.29 -15.85 -8.25
C GLY A 141 9.13 -15.14 -9.32
N LEU A 142 8.50 -14.51 -10.33
CA LEU A 142 9.20 -13.70 -11.33
C LEU A 142 9.89 -12.48 -10.69
N TRP A 143 9.24 -11.85 -9.72
CA TRP A 143 9.81 -10.72 -9.01
C TRP A 143 10.99 -11.15 -8.13
N LEU A 144 10.88 -12.26 -7.40
CA LEU A 144 12.00 -12.83 -6.63
C LEU A 144 13.17 -13.27 -7.52
N LEU A 145 12.87 -13.84 -8.69
CA LEU A 145 13.85 -14.17 -9.72
C LEU A 145 14.61 -12.93 -10.18
N ASN A 146 13.89 -11.87 -10.54
CA ASN A 146 14.46 -10.62 -11.03
C ASN A 146 15.25 -9.89 -9.93
N THR A 147 14.73 -9.79 -8.71
CA THR A 147 15.29 -8.92 -7.67
C THR A 147 16.34 -9.59 -6.78
N ILE A 148 16.27 -10.91 -6.61
CA ILE A 148 17.17 -11.66 -5.73
C ILE A 148 18.10 -12.55 -6.56
N VAL A 149 17.52 -13.50 -7.30
CA VAL A 149 18.29 -14.64 -7.82
C VAL A 149 19.22 -14.23 -8.96
N VAL A 150 18.71 -13.52 -9.97
CA VAL A 150 19.53 -13.03 -11.08
C VAL A 150 20.67 -12.11 -10.60
N PRO A 151 20.41 -11.07 -9.77
CA PRO A 151 21.46 -10.20 -9.27
C PRO A 151 22.51 -10.94 -8.45
N TRP A 152 22.07 -11.90 -7.64
CA TRP A 152 22.99 -12.69 -6.84
C TRP A 152 23.92 -13.54 -7.69
N ILE A 153 23.41 -14.21 -8.73
CA ILE A 153 24.27 -15.04 -9.59
C ILE A 153 25.23 -14.17 -10.38
N VAL A 154 24.75 -13.07 -10.95
CA VAL A 154 25.50 -12.31 -11.95
C VAL A 154 26.42 -11.26 -11.32
N PHE A 155 25.97 -10.59 -10.26
CA PHE A 155 26.72 -9.50 -9.62
C PHE A 155 27.22 -9.85 -8.22
N ARG A 156 26.82 -10.99 -7.64
CA ARG A 156 27.07 -11.33 -6.23
C ARG A 156 26.59 -10.23 -5.27
N ARG A 157 25.56 -9.48 -5.69
CA ARG A 157 24.98 -8.34 -4.97
C ARG A 157 23.48 -8.32 -5.21
N ILE A 158 22.74 -8.06 -4.14
CA ILE A 158 21.28 -7.86 -4.19
C ILE A 158 20.96 -6.47 -3.65
N ASP A 159 19.85 -5.90 -4.08
CA ASP A 159 19.35 -4.64 -3.54
C ASP A 159 18.66 -4.89 -2.20
N TYR A 160 19.47 -5.05 -1.16
CA TYR A 160 18.98 -5.41 0.16
C TYR A 160 18.00 -4.38 0.74
N LYS A 161 18.21 -3.10 0.42
CA LYS A 161 17.34 -2.01 0.85
C LYS A 161 15.95 -2.12 0.24
N LEU A 162 15.87 -2.44 -1.06
CA LEU A 162 14.59 -2.69 -1.73
C LEU A 162 13.84 -3.83 -1.06
N LEU A 163 14.52 -4.96 -0.83
CA LEU A 163 13.89 -6.13 -0.25
C LEU A 163 13.43 -5.86 1.19
N TYR A 164 14.29 -5.28 2.03
CA TYR A 164 13.93 -4.89 3.40
C TYR A 164 12.66 -4.04 3.43
N LYS A 165 12.54 -3.06 2.52
CA LYS A 165 11.33 -2.22 2.41
C LYS A 165 10.07 -3.06 2.17
N PHE A 166 10.10 -3.93 1.16
CA PHE A 166 8.92 -4.76 0.82
C PHE A 166 8.56 -5.72 1.95
N PHE A 167 9.53 -6.40 2.54
CA PHE A 167 9.27 -7.32 3.65
C PHE A 167 8.74 -6.59 4.89
N GLN A 168 9.29 -5.41 5.20
CA GLN A 168 8.77 -4.57 6.29
C GLN A 168 7.32 -4.16 6.02
N HIS A 169 7.00 -3.75 4.80
CA HIS A 169 5.64 -3.36 4.39
C HIS A 169 4.65 -4.52 4.61
N GLU A 170 4.88 -5.67 3.97
CA GLU A 170 3.99 -6.83 4.06
C GLU A 170 3.82 -7.36 5.49
N LEU A 171 4.92 -7.46 6.25
CA LEU A 171 4.87 -7.89 7.64
C LEU A 171 4.22 -6.86 8.57
N SER A 172 4.22 -5.58 8.20
CA SER A 172 3.54 -4.56 9.01
C SER A 172 2.01 -4.68 8.90
N HIS A 173 1.48 -5.16 7.76
CA HIS A 173 0.05 -5.45 7.66
C HIS A 173 -0.39 -6.50 8.70
N HIS A 174 0.45 -7.48 9.01
CA HIS A 174 0.20 -8.45 10.07
C HIS A 174 0.03 -7.81 11.45
N LYS A 175 1.00 -6.98 11.85
CA LYS A 175 0.95 -6.22 13.09
C LYS A 175 -0.34 -5.41 13.18
N ASP A 176 -0.74 -4.78 12.07
CA ASP A 176 -1.91 -3.93 12.02
C ASP A 176 -3.22 -4.74 12.14
N LEU A 177 -3.28 -5.93 11.54
CA LEU A 177 -4.40 -6.86 11.67
C LEU A 177 -4.57 -7.32 13.12
N MET A 178 -3.50 -7.79 13.75
CA MET A 178 -3.55 -8.33 15.12
C MET A 178 -3.86 -7.26 16.16
N ASN A 179 -3.35 -6.05 15.96
CA ASN A 179 -3.69 -4.91 16.80
C ASN A 179 -5.11 -4.37 16.54
N LYS A 180 -5.90 -5.03 15.69
CA LYS A 180 -7.25 -4.62 15.30
C LYS A 180 -7.28 -3.18 14.78
N ARG A 181 -6.18 -2.72 14.18
CA ARG A 181 -6.13 -1.38 13.57
C ARG A 181 -7.10 -1.30 12.40
N TYR A 182 -7.30 -2.43 11.71
CA TYR A 182 -8.31 -2.55 10.67
C TYR A 182 -9.73 -2.80 11.19
N PHE A 183 -9.98 -3.02 12.49
CA PHE A 183 -11.33 -3.38 12.97
C PHE A 183 -12.39 -2.29 12.73
N VAL A 184 -11.98 -1.02 12.71
CA VAL A 184 -12.86 0.11 12.33
C VAL A 184 -12.99 0.26 10.81
N GLU A 185 -12.05 -0.31 10.06
CA GLU A 185 -11.78 -0.15 8.62
C GLU A 185 -12.43 -1.28 7.80
N ASP A 186 -12.43 -2.50 8.33
CA ASP A 186 -13.25 -3.65 7.94
C ASP A 186 -14.76 -3.35 7.85
N TYR A 187 -15.22 -2.18 8.32
CA TYR A 187 -16.55 -1.67 8.05
C TYR A 187 -16.92 -1.77 6.56
N ALA A 188 -16.00 -1.45 5.64
CA ALA A 188 -16.27 -1.53 4.21
C ALA A 188 -16.54 -2.99 3.79
N LYS A 189 -15.64 -3.90 4.17
CA LYS A 189 -15.69 -5.32 3.83
C LYS A 189 -16.88 -6.05 4.52
N GLN A 190 -17.19 -5.73 5.76
CA GLN A 190 -18.20 -6.41 6.57
C GLN A 190 -19.61 -5.83 6.41
N ARG A 191 -19.76 -4.50 6.29
CA ARG A 191 -21.08 -3.83 6.23
C ARG A 191 -21.46 -3.42 4.82
N ILE A 192 -20.52 -2.83 4.07
CA ILE A 192 -20.82 -2.23 2.76
C ILE A 192 -20.73 -3.25 1.62
N ARG A 193 -19.75 -4.17 1.64
CA ARG A 193 -19.58 -5.20 0.59
C ARG A 193 -20.81 -6.10 0.43
N PRO A 194 -21.48 -6.60 1.49
CA PRO A 194 -22.69 -7.41 1.32
C PRO A 194 -23.84 -6.61 0.71
N ILE A 195 -24.01 -5.34 1.12
CA ILE A 195 -25.02 -4.45 0.55
C ILE A 195 -24.72 -4.18 -0.93
N SER A 196 -23.46 -3.90 -1.25
CA SER A 196 -22.99 -3.62 -2.60
C SER A 196 -23.21 -4.81 -3.53
N ARG A 197 -22.87 -6.02 -3.08
CA ARG A 197 -23.13 -7.27 -3.79
C ARG A 197 -24.62 -7.50 -4.03
N ARG A 198 -25.46 -7.29 -3.01
CA ARG A 198 -26.91 -7.46 -3.12
C ARG A 198 -27.54 -6.49 -4.11
N LEU A 199 -27.04 -5.26 -4.18
CA LEU A 199 -27.64 -4.21 -5.02
C LEU A 199 -26.92 -4.00 -6.36
N GLY A 200 -25.78 -4.65 -6.60
CA GLY A 200 -25.01 -4.48 -7.85
C GLY A 200 -24.40 -3.09 -8.04
N ASN A 201 -24.16 -2.37 -6.95
CA ASN A 201 -23.44 -1.10 -6.96
C ASN A 201 -22.29 -1.18 -5.96
N TYR A 202 -21.07 -0.92 -6.41
CA TYR A 202 -19.84 -1.02 -5.64
C TYR A 202 -19.18 0.34 -5.38
N SER A 203 -19.76 1.44 -5.83
CA SER A 203 -19.16 2.77 -5.70
C SER A 203 -18.91 3.15 -4.24
N LEU A 204 -19.85 2.85 -3.34
CA LEU A 204 -19.69 3.11 -1.92
C LEU A 204 -18.64 2.19 -1.29
N PHE A 205 -18.53 0.94 -1.75
CA PHE A 205 -17.52 0.00 -1.26
C PHE A 205 -16.11 0.49 -1.61
N TYR A 206 -15.85 0.82 -2.87
CA TYR A 206 -14.54 1.30 -3.31
C TYR A 206 -14.20 2.70 -2.78
N LEU A 207 -15.20 3.56 -2.55
CA LEU A 207 -14.96 4.83 -1.83
C LEU A 207 -14.39 4.57 -0.44
N TYR A 208 -14.99 3.66 0.34
CA TYR A 208 -14.48 3.36 1.66
C TYR A 208 -13.08 2.72 1.60
N LEU A 209 -12.87 1.77 0.67
CA LEU A 209 -11.58 1.13 0.45
C LEU A 209 -10.48 2.14 0.12
N ALA A 210 -10.78 3.16 -0.71
CA ALA A 210 -9.81 4.19 -1.07
C ALA A 210 -9.31 4.99 0.15
N PHE A 211 -10.21 5.36 1.06
CA PHE A 211 -9.87 6.17 2.24
C PHE A 211 -9.29 5.34 3.38
N GLU A 212 -9.68 4.07 3.48
CA GLU A 212 -9.02 3.08 4.34
C GLU A 212 -7.56 2.92 3.92
N ASN A 213 -7.31 2.59 2.64
CA ASN A 213 -5.96 2.44 2.11
C ASN A 213 -5.16 3.76 2.19
N LEU A 214 -5.81 4.93 2.09
CA LEU A 214 -5.14 6.23 2.28
C LEU A 214 -4.46 6.34 3.63
N ARG A 215 -5.05 5.78 4.69
CA ARG A 215 -4.40 5.69 6.00
C ARG A 215 -3.34 4.60 6.01
N VAL A 216 -3.73 3.39 5.64
CA VAL A 216 -2.92 2.17 5.81
C VAL A 216 -1.64 2.25 4.98
N GLU A 217 -1.80 2.30 3.66
CA GLU A 217 -0.70 2.38 2.71
C GLU A 217 0.06 3.68 2.88
N GLY A 218 -0.65 4.77 3.19
CA GLY A 218 -0.03 6.05 3.47
C GLY A 218 0.90 6.05 4.68
N LEU A 219 0.57 5.31 5.74
CA LEU A 219 1.39 5.18 6.93
C LEU A 219 2.58 4.24 6.71
N HIS A 220 2.38 3.12 6.00
CA HIS A 220 3.47 2.22 5.66
C HIS A 220 4.50 2.92 4.74
N GLU A 221 4.03 3.54 3.65
CA GLU A 221 4.89 4.23 2.69
C GLU A 221 5.58 5.45 3.31
N PHE A 222 4.98 6.09 4.33
CA PHE A 222 5.63 7.11 5.15
C PHE A 222 6.73 6.53 6.04
N SER A 223 6.47 5.40 6.68
CA SER A 223 7.44 4.74 7.57
C SER A 223 8.66 4.23 6.81
N ASP A 224 8.43 3.64 5.64
CA ASP A 224 9.48 3.14 4.74
C ASP A 224 10.43 4.25 4.27
N LYS A 225 9.92 5.47 4.21
CA LYS A 225 10.63 6.64 3.70
C LYS A 225 11.17 7.55 4.80
N ARG A 226 11.22 7.08 6.05
CA ARG A 226 11.73 7.85 7.22
C ARG A 226 13.13 8.45 7.03
N TYR A 227 13.95 7.83 6.18
CA TYR A 227 15.33 8.25 5.90
C TYR A 227 15.51 9.04 4.59
N MET A 228 14.42 9.38 3.88
CA MET A 228 14.54 10.21 2.69
C MET A 228 14.97 11.62 3.08
N GLN A 229 16.10 12.07 2.53
CA GLN A 229 16.63 13.42 2.78
C GLN A 229 15.71 14.52 2.23
N ARG A 230 15.02 14.22 1.13
CA ARG A 230 14.08 15.11 0.44
C ARG A 230 12.85 14.33 0.05
N ILE A 231 11.69 14.92 0.29
CA ILE A 231 10.40 14.34 -0.07
C ILE A 231 9.71 15.28 -1.04
N GLU A 232 9.37 14.76 -2.21
CA GLU A 232 8.71 15.49 -3.27
C GLU A 232 7.22 15.68 -3.01
N ILE A 233 6.76 16.92 -3.08
CA ILE A 233 5.35 17.28 -3.18
C ILE A 233 5.06 17.68 -4.62
N ASN A 234 4.10 16.98 -5.22
CA ASN A 234 3.59 17.22 -6.55
C ASN A 234 2.09 17.54 -6.44
N MET A 235 1.75 18.80 -6.67
CA MET A 235 0.39 19.32 -6.53
C MET A 235 -0.54 18.88 -7.66
N GLU A 236 0.01 18.54 -8.83
CA GLU A 236 -0.76 17.98 -9.93
C GLU A 236 -1.30 16.60 -9.55
N TRP A 237 -0.46 15.75 -8.96
CA TRP A 237 -0.85 14.41 -8.50
C TRP A 237 -1.91 14.48 -7.40
N VAL A 238 -1.80 15.43 -6.47
CA VAL A 238 -2.83 15.65 -5.44
C VAL A 238 -4.18 16.02 -6.07
N ARG A 239 -4.18 16.91 -7.07
CA ARG A 239 -5.41 17.31 -7.78
C ARG A 239 -5.99 16.16 -8.61
N ASN A 240 -5.14 15.39 -9.28
CA ASN A 240 -5.55 14.23 -10.06
C ASN A 240 -6.16 13.14 -9.17
N PHE A 241 -5.56 12.85 -8.01
CA PHE A 241 -6.13 11.92 -7.03
C PHE A 241 -7.58 12.29 -6.66
N ARG A 242 -7.86 13.57 -6.38
CA ARG A 242 -9.23 14.02 -6.06
C ARG A 242 -10.21 13.77 -7.21
N LYS A 243 -9.79 14.05 -8.45
CA LYS A 243 -10.60 13.77 -9.66
C LYS A 243 -10.88 12.27 -9.81
N LEU A 244 -9.87 11.43 -9.63
CA LEU A 244 -9.99 9.97 -9.76
C LEU A 244 -10.93 9.39 -8.69
N VAL A 245 -10.90 9.91 -7.46
CA VAL A 245 -11.86 9.52 -6.41
C VAL A 245 -13.27 9.97 -6.75
N GLU A 246 -13.45 11.16 -7.32
CA GLU A 246 -14.76 11.64 -7.79
C GLU A 246 -15.31 10.79 -8.95
N GLU A 247 -14.45 10.33 -9.84
CA GLU A 247 -14.82 9.41 -10.92
C GLU A 247 -15.18 8.01 -10.39
N LEU A 248 -14.39 7.48 -9.46
CA LEU A 248 -14.61 6.18 -8.83
C LEU A 248 -16.03 6.04 -8.27
N ILE A 249 -16.57 7.08 -7.62
CA ILE A 249 -17.92 7.00 -7.03
C ILE A 249 -19.06 6.95 -8.05
N THR A 250 -18.75 7.16 -9.33
CA THR A 250 -19.71 7.03 -10.44
C THR A 250 -19.76 5.61 -11.03
N ILE A 251 -18.70 4.82 -10.80
CA ILE A 251 -18.56 3.45 -11.32
C ILE A 251 -19.28 2.48 -10.39
N ARG A 252 -20.24 1.73 -10.95
CA ARG A 252 -21.14 0.87 -10.14
C ARG A 252 -20.80 -0.60 -10.22
N LYS A 253 -20.36 -1.10 -11.38
CA LYS A 253 -20.11 -2.53 -11.58
C LYS A 253 -18.80 -2.93 -10.90
N LEU A 254 -18.77 -4.14 -10.35
CA LEU A 254 -17.60 -4.66 -9.62
C LEU A 254 -16.34 -4.63 -10.47
N GLY A 255 -16.32 -5.34 -11.60
CA GLY A 255 -15.11 -5.46 -12.43
C GLY A 255 -14.60 -4.11 -12.96
N GLU A 256 -15.50 -3.21 -13.36
CA GLU A 256 -15.13 -1.87 -13.82
C GLU A 256 -14.53 -1.02 -12.68
N ALA A 257 -15.09 -1.13 -11.47
CA ALA A 257 -14.59 -0.39 -10.32
C ALA A 257 -13.26 -0.96 -9.80
N GLU A 258 -13.09 -2.27 -9.84
CA GLU A 258 -11.86 -2.98 -9.48
C GLU A 258 -10.71 -2.59 -10.41
N GLU A 259 -10.90 -2.75 -11.72
CA GLU A 259 -9.91 -2.37 -12.73
C GLU A 259 -9.54 -0.88 -12.62
N PHE A 260 -10.55 0.00 -12.48
CA PHE A 260 -10.31 1.43 -12.31
C PHE A 260 -9.50 1.71 -11.03
N PHE A 261 -9.86 1.09 -9.92
CA PHE A 261 -9.19 1.28 -8.63
C PHE A 261 -7.74 0.85 -8.71
N GLU A 262 -7.45 -0.37 -9.18
CA GLU A 262 -6.08 -0.90 -9.26
C GLU A 262 -5.19 -0.06 -10.17
N ARG A 263 -5.71 0.30 -11.34
CA ARG A 263 -4.95 1.05 -12.35
C ARG A 263 -4.68 2.51 -11.95
N ASN A 264 -5.64 3.18 -11.31
CA ASN A 264 -5.57 4.63 -11.11
C ASN A 264 -5.29 5.04 -9.65
N LEU A 265 -5.71 4.23 -8.68
CA LEU A 265 -5.64 4.55 -7.26
C LEU A 265 -4.78 3.56 -6.46
N GLY A 266 -4.60 2.33 -6.96
CA GLY A 266 -3.85 1.26 -6.32
C GLY A 266 -2.33 1.42 -6.40
N SER A 267 -1.63 0.33 -6.12
CA SER A 267 -0.15 0.26 -6.02
C SER A 267 0.58 0.58 -7.34
N ILE A 268 -0.07 0.34 -8.48
CA ILE A 268 0.49 0.59 -9.83
C ILE A 268 0.55 2.10 -10.14
N SER A 269 -0.30 2.91 -9.50
CA SER A 269 -0.40 4.34 -9.79
C SER A 269 0.60 5.18 -8.99
N HIS A 270 1.53 5.84 -9.67
CA HIS A 270 2.48 6.77 -9.05
C HIS A 270 1.83 7.99 -8.36
N GLN A 271 0.59 8.33 -8.75
CA GLN A 271 -0.21 9.40 -8.17
C GLN A 271 -1.38 8.87 -7.30
N GLY A 272 -1.39 7.56 -7.03
CA GLY A 272 -2.44 6.87 -6.29
C GLY A 272 -2.32 6.99 -4.77
N ILE A 273 -3.06 6.13 -4.09
CA ILE A 273 -3.29 6.14 -2.65
C ILE A 273 -1.98 6.10 -1.84
N TYR A 274 -0.99 5.33 -2.27
CA TYR A 274 0.31 5.22 -1.61
C TYR A 274 1.03 6.58 -1.54
N TYR A 275 1.06 7.31 -2.67
CA TYR A 275 1.72 8.61 -2.75
C TYR A 275 0.99 9.65 -1.90
N VAL A 276 -0.33 9.82 -2.12
CA VAL A 276 -1.11 10.85 -1.42
C VAL A 276 -1.30 10.53 0.07
N GLY A 277 -1.42 9.26 0.43
CA GLY A 277 -1.48 8.81 1.81
C GLY A 277 -0.18 9.12 2.54
N ARG A 278 0.98 8.85 1.91
CA ARG A 278 2.28 9.26 2.46
C ARG A 278 2.35 10.77 2.67
N LEU A 279 1.89 11.57 1.69
CA LEU A 279 1.90 13.02 1.84
C LEU A 279 0.98 13.49 2.99
N ALA A 280 -0.16 12.85 3.18
CA ALA A 280 -1.04 13.12 4.31
C ALA A 280 -0.34 12.81 5.65
N SER A 281 0.27 11.63 5.78
CA SER A 281 1.06 11.23 6.95
C SER A 281 2.21 12.20 7.23
N GLN A 282 2.90 12.63 6.16
CA GLN A 282 3.97 13.61 6.25
C GLN A 282 3.46 14.98 6.72
N THR A 283 2.31 15.43 6.22
CA THR A 283 1.68 16.69 6.64
C THR A 283 1.37 16.66 8.15
N ILE A 284 0.88 15.52 8.65
CA ILE A 284 0.66 15.31 10.09
C ILE A 284 1.99 15.42 10.87
N ALA A 285 3.04 14.76 10.40
CA ALA A 285 4.35 14.82 11.04
C ALA A 285 4.99 16.22 11.02
N LEU A 286 4.75 17.00 9.97
CA LEU A 286 5.17 18.40 9.87
C LEU A 286 4.44 19.28 10.89
N ALA A 287 3.13 19.08 11.07
CA ALA A 287 2.36 19.78 12.09
C ALA A 287 2.83 19.42 13.51
N VAL A 288 3.16 18.14 13.76
CA VAL A 288 3.80 17.71 15.01
C VAL A 288 5.15 18.42 15.17
N ALA A 289 6.01 18.43 14.16
CA ALA A 289 7.31 19.12 14.22
C ALA A 289 7.14 20.61 14.56
N LYS A 290 6.13 21.27 13.99
CA LYS A 290 5.82 22.67 14.32
C LYS A 290 5.42 22.82 15.79
N LYS A 291 4.52 21.99 16.31
CA LYS A 291 4.10 22.02 17.72
C LYS A 291 5.22 21.74 18.71
N GLU A 292 6.14 20.84 18.37
CA GLU A 292 7.30 20.52 19.21
C GLU A 292 8.43 21.57 19.12
N GLY A 293 8.23 22.70 18.41
CA GLY A 293 9.26 23.73 18.23
C GLY A 293 10.40 23.30 17.30
N LEU A 294 10.20 22.26 16.50
CA LEU A 294 11.18 21.70 15.57
C LEU A 294 11.01 22.22 14.13
N ALA A 295 10.10 23.17 13.90
CA ALA A 295 9.82 23.72 12.56
C ALA A 295 11.06 24.29 11.86
N THR A 296 12.00 24.88 12.59
CA THR A 296 13.24 25.46 12.04
C THR A 296 14.19 24.41 11.46
N ARG A 297 13.99 23.13 11.80
CA ARG A 297 14.75 22.00 11.27
C ARG A 297 14.14 21.45 9.97
N VAL A 298 13.03 22.03 9.52
CA VAL A 298 12.36 21.67 8.28
C VAL A 298 12.40 22.86 7.33
N SER A 299 12.79 22.59 6.09
CA SER A 299 12.81 23.57 5.02
C SER A 299 12.22 23.01 3.74
N LEU A 300 11.79 23.92 2.87
CA LEU A 300 11.28 23.65 1.55
C LEU A 300 12.37 23.99 0.54
N LEU A 301 12.62 23.10 -0.42
CA LEU A 301 13.48 23.39 -1.56
C LEU A 301 12.59 23.61 -2.78
N LEU A 302 12.61 24.86 -3.27
CA LEU A 302 11.83 25.31 -4.42
C LEU A 302 12.50 24.92 -5.76
N PRO A 303 11.77 24.96 -6.89
CA PRO A 303 12.33 24.64 -8.21
C PRO A 303 13.52 25.52 -8.64
N ASP A 304 13.58 26.76 -8.14
CA ASP A 304 14.68 27.69 -8.39
C ASP A 304 15.88 27.48 -7.44
N ASN A 305 15.90 26.35 -6.71
CA ASN A 305 16.87 25.98 -5.69
C ASN A 305 16.92 26.90 -4.46
N LYS A 306 15.92 27.78 -4.28
CA LYS A 306 15.80 28.53 -3.02
C LYS A 306 15.30 27.62 -1.90
N THR A 307 15.79 27.90 -0.70
CA THR A 307 15.37 27.23 0.52
C THR A 307 14.46 28.16 1.32
N GLU A 308 13.22 27.74 1.54
CA GLU A 308 12.22 28.50 2.29
C GLU A 308 11.87 27.79 3.61
N PRO A 309 11.45 28.53 4.65
CA PRO A 309 11.00 27.92 5.90
C PRO A 309 9.66 27.20 5.72
N LEU A 310 9.33 26.30 6.66
CA LEU A 310 8.05 25.57 6.68
C LEU A 310 6.81 26.49 6.65
N SER A 311 6.91 27.73 7.15
CA SER A 311 5.82 28.72 7.07
C SER A 311 5.42 29.09 5.64
N TYR A 312 6.29 28.86 4.66
CA TYR A 312 6.02 29.12 3.25
C TYR A 312 5.25 27.98 2.55
N LEU A 313 4.93 26.89 3.26
CA LEU A 313 4.37 25.67 2.67
C LEU A 313 3.12 25.91 1.80
N ASN A 314 2.13 26.64 2.31
CA ASN A 314 0.91 26.91 1.55
C ASN A 314 1.18 27.76 0.30
N SER A 315 2.08 28.75 0.38
CA SER A 315 2.49 29.57 -0.78
C SER A 315 3.20 28.71 -1.83
N ALA A 316 4.08 27.79 -1.41
CA ALA A 316 4.74 26.87 -2.33
C ALA A 316 3.73 25.94 -3.03
N MET A 317 2.75 25.42 -2.31
CA MET A 317 1.68 24.57 -2.89
C MET A 317 0.80 25.32 -3.90
N LYS A 318 0.65 26.65 -3.77
CA LYS A 318 -0.06 27.48 -4.75
C LYS A 318 0.80 27.79 -5.98
N ALA A 319 2.05 28.18 -5.76
CA ALA A 319 2.91 28.76 -6.78
C ALA A 319 3.64 27.71 -7.63
N HIS A 320 3.86 26.51 -7.10
CA HIS A 320 4.68 25.50 -7.75
C HIS A 320 3.92 24.20 -7.97
N ALA A 321 4.06 23.64 -9.18
CA ALA A 321 3.56 22.30 -9.48
C ALA A 321 4.27 21.24 -8.63
N LYS A 322 5.57 21.43 -8.36
CA LYS A 322 6.42 20.51 -7.63
C LYS A 322 7.46 21.24 -6.78
N PHE A 323 7.76 20.72 -5.61
CA PHE A 323 8.84 21.17 -4.72
C PHE A 323 9.23 20.04 -3.76
N PHE A 324 10.27 20.25 -2.95
CA PHE A 324 10.70 19.24 -1.96
C PHE A 324 10.64 19.78 -0.53
N ILE A 325 10.44 18.88 0.43
CA ILE A 325 10.59 19.15 1.85
C ILE A 325 11.78 18.35 2.37
N THR A 326 12.61 18.94 3.23
CA THR A 326 13.70 18.23 3.89
C THR A 326 13.19 17.16 4.86
N GLN A 327 14.08 16.26 5.26
CA GLN A 327 13.76 15.19 6.21
C GLN A 327 13.12 15.72 7.50
N ILE A 328 12.08 15.03 7.96
CA ILE A 328 11.42 15.32 9.24
C ILE A 328 12.33 14.88 10.40
N PRO A 329 12.47 15.71 11.46
CA PRO A 329 13.18 15.30 12.67
C PRO A 329 12.63 13.99 13.26
N VAL A 330 13.53 13.07 13.64
CA VAL A 330 13.18 11.73 14.16
C VAL A 330 12.15 11.80 15.29
N GLN A 331 12.30 12.77 16.21
CA GLN A 331 11.37 12.94 17.33
C GLN A 331 9.93 13.22 16.86
N ALA A 332 9.77 14.07 15.85
CA ALA A 332 8.46 14.40 15.30
C ALA A 332 7.87 13.23 14.50
N PHE A 333 8.73 12.50 13.78
CA PHE A 333 8.35 11.29 13.05
C PHE A 333 7.78 10.21 13.99
N GLU A 334 8.51 9.82 15.03
CA GLU A 334 8.11 8.76 15.97
C GLU A 334 6.80 9.10 16.69
N LYS A 335 6.65 10.36 17.10
CA LYS A 335 5.43 10.86 17.72
C LYS A 335 4.25 10.85 16.76
N ALA A 336 4.46 11.29 15.51
CA ALA A 336 3.41 11.29 14.49
C ALA A 336 2.96 9.87 14.15
N VAL A 337 3.89 8.92 13.95
CA VAL A 337 3.57 7.51 13.73
C VAL A 337 2.72 6.97 14.89
N THR A 338 3.15 7.19 16.13
CA THR A 338 2.41 6.75 17.32
C THR A 338 0.97 7.29 17.36
N ILE A 339 0.76 8.54 16.97
CA ILE A 339 -0.59 9.16 16.91
C ILE A 339 -1.40 8.51 15.78
N MET A 340 -0.85 8.43 14.57
CA MET A 340 -1.55 7.92 13.38
C MET A 340 -1.93 6.44 13.54
N GLU A 341 -1.06 5.63 14.12
CA GLU A 341 -1.27 4.21 14.40
C GLU A 341 -2.49 3.94 15.32
N ARG A 342 -2.95 4.94 16.07
CA ARG A 342 -4.11 4.85 16.99
C ARG A 342 -5.39 5.44 16.41
N THR A 343 -5.37 5.89 15.17
CA THR A 343 -6.53 6.54 14.52
C THR A 343 -7.14 5.63 13.46
N SER A 344 -8.48 5.58 13.40
CA SER A 344 -9.20 5.01 12.26
C SER A 344 -9.08 5.92 11.03
N TYR A 345 -9.41 5.43 9.83
CA TYR A 345 -9.42 6.26 8.61
C TYR A 345 -10.16 7.61 8.77
N ARG A 346 -11.29 7.67 9.48
CA ARG A 346 -11.98 8.95 9.77
C ARG A 346 -11.20 9.84 10.73
N GLY A 347 -10.61 9.23 11.76
CA GLY A 347 -9.71 9.91 12.69
C GLY A 347 -8.49 10.47 11.95
N PHE A 348 -7.95 9.71 10.99
CA PHE A 348 -6.84 10.12 10.15
C PHE A 348 -7.18 11.33 9.27
N ILE A 349 -8.36 11.35 8.63
CA ILE A 349 -8.83 12.53 7.87
C ILE A 349 -8.90 13.76 8.77
N ARG A 350 -9.47 13.63 9.97
CA ARG A 350 -9.56 14.74 10.94
C ARG A 350 -8.19 15.19 11.43
N LEU A 351 -7.29 14.24 11.66
CA LEU A 351 -5.91 14.51 12.07
C LEU A 351 -5.14 15.24 10.95
N TYR A 352 -5.34 14.83 9.70
CA TYR A 352 -4.81 15.52 8.53
C TYR A 352 -5.35 16.94 8.38
N GLU A 353 -6.66 17.15 8.57
CA GLU A 353 -7.25 18.50 8.55
C GLU A 353 -6.73 19.39 9.67
N TRP A 354 -6.59 18.84 10.89
CA TRP A 354 -5.94 19.53 11.99
C TRP A 354 -4.52 19.95 11.60
N ALA A 355 -3.74 19.03 11.00
CA ALA A 355 -2.39 19.30 10.56
C ALA A 355 -2.34 20.39 9.47
N CYS A 356 -3.28 20.38 8.52
CA CYS A 356 -3.41 21.42 7.52
C CYS A 356 -3.70 22.78 8.16
N ASN A 357 -4.61 22.84 9.13
CA ASN A 357 -4.91 24.07 9.87
C ASN A 357 -3.67 24.58 10.62
N GLU A 358 -2.96 23.69 11.32
CA GLU A 358 -1.73 24.00 12.05
C GLU A 358 -0.65 24.55 11.12
N LEU A 359 -0.53 24.02 9.90
CA LEU A 359 0.44 24.45 8.90
C LEU A 359 -0.04 25.63 8.03
N GLY A 360 -1.28 26.11 8.21
CA GLY A 360 -1.85 27.18 7.39
C GLY A 360 -2.13 26.78 5.93
N ILE A 361 -2.36 25.49 5.66
CA ILE A 361 -2.70 24.98 4.33
C ILE A 361 -4.18 25.24 4.05
N GLU A 362 -4.45 26.00 3.00
CA GLU A 362 -5.80 26.34 2.56
C GLU A 362 -6.50 25.14 1.91
N GLU A 363 -7.84 25.14 1.95
CA GLU A 363 -8.67 24.04 1.49
C GLU A 363 -8.40 23.60 0.04
N GLY A 364 -8.15 24.55 -0.87
CA GLY A 364 -7.83 24.27 -2.27
C GLY A 364 -6.54 23.47 -2.47
N ASN A 365 -5.64 23.45 -1.47
CA ASN A 365 -4.38 22.72 -1.50
C ASN A 365 -4.43 21.41 -0.70
N ARG A 366 -5.55 21.10 -0.03
CA ARG A 366 -5.69 19.88 0.78
C ARG A 366 -5.93 18.66 -0.10
N ILE A 367 -5.35 17.54 0.30
CA ILE A 367 -5.56 16.22 -0.30
C ILE A 367 -7.00 15.76 -0.08
N VAL A 368 -7.45 15.88 1.17
CA VAL A 368 -8.76 15.43 1.64
C VAL A 368 -9.31 16.40 2.69
N THR A 369 -10.63 16.60 2.70
CA THR A 369 -11.36 17.21 3.82
C THR A 369 -12.47 16.28 4.28
N HIS A 370 -12.88 16.39 5.54
CA HIS A 370 -14.02 15.67 6.08
C HIS A 370 -15.30 16.07 5.35
N ALA A 371 -15.44 17.35 4.99
CA ALA A 371 -16.55 17.87 4.21
C ALA A 371 -16.63 17.21 2.81
N TRP A 372 -15.50 17.10 2.12
CA TRP A 372 -15.44 16.44 0.81
C TRP A 372 -15.72 14.94 0.90
N PHE A 373 -15.17 14.25 1.91
CA PHE A 373 -15.46 12.84 2.14
C PHE A 373 -16.96 12.60 2.42
N ASP A 374 -17.58 13.44 3.26
CA ASP A 374 -19.02 13.34 3.56
C ASP A 374 -19.88 13.59 2.31
N ASP A 375 -19.49 14.54 1.47
CA ASP A 375 -20.16 14.80 0.19
C ASP A 375 -20.06 13.59 -0.77
N LEU A 376 -18.85 13.06 -0.98
CA LEU A 376 -18.64 11.85 -1.79
C LEU A 376 -19.49 10.69 -1.29
N LYS A 377 -19.50 10.49 0.03
CA LYS A 377 -20.30 9.44 0.66
C LYS A 377 -21.79 9.65 0.43
N LYS A 378 -22.30 10.88 0.59
CA LYS A 378 -23.72 11.20 0.31
C LYS A 378 -24.07 10.91 -1.14
N ARG A 379 -23.23 11.34 -2.09
CA ARG A 379 -23.42 11.08 -3.53
C ARG A 379 -23.42 9.59 -3.85
N ALA A 380 -22.45 8.84 -3.33
CA ALA A 380 -22.39 7.38 -3.50
C ALA A 380 -23.61 6.68 -2.87
N THR A 381 -24.09 7.16 -1.71
CA THR A 381 -25.21 6.57 -0.97
C THR A 381 -26.58 6.87 -1.59
N LYS A 382 -26.76 8.03 -2.25
CA LYS A 382 -28.04 8.45 -2.87
C LYS A 382 -28.64 7.40 -3.80
N TRP A 383 -27.78 6.65 -4.51
CA TRP A 383 -28.23 5.55 -5.36
C TRP A 383 -28.83 4.39 -4.54
N TYR A 384 -28.21 4.02 -3.42
CA TYR A 384 -28.68 2.96 -2.53
C TYR A 384 -30.02 3.34 -1.87
N GLU A 385 -30.19 4.59 -1.48
CA GLU A 385 -31.44 5.09 -0.89
C GLU A 385 -32.60 5.03 -1.89
N SER A 386 -32.39 5.54 -3.11
CA SER A 386 -33.41 5.51 -4.17
C SER A 386 -33.81 4.08 -4.60
N HIS A 387 -32.88 3.12 -4.56
CA HIS A 387 -33.17 1.72 -4.92
C HIS A 387 -33.72 0.89 -3.75
N ARG A 388 -33.36 1.21 -2.50
CA ARG A 388 -34.02 0.66 -1.31
C ARG A 388 -35.51 1.01 -1.30
N LEU A 389 -35.85 2.26 -1.63
CA LEU A 389 -37.24 2.70 -1.76
C LEU A 389 -37.99 1.97 -2.89
N LYS A 390 -37.35 1.76 -4.05
CA LYS A 390 -37.93 0.98 -5.15
C LYS A 390 -38.16 -0.49 -4.79
N MET A 391 -37.21 -1.14 -4.08
CA MET A 391 -37.39 -2.53 -3.63
C MET A 391 -38.45 -2.69 -2.55
N LEU A 392 -38.66 -1.68 -1.70
CA LEU A 392 -39.74 -1.64 -0.71
C LEU A 392 -41.10 -1.42 -1.38
N GLY A 393 -41.17 -0.51 -2.36
CA GLY A 393 -42.35 -0.29 -3.19
C GLY A 393 -42.75 -1.53 -4.02
N SER A 394 -41.78 -2.26 -4.59
CA SER A 394 -42.06 -3.49 -5.35
C SER A 394 -42.51 -4.68 -4.49
N LYS A 395 -42.34 -4.59 -3.17
CA LYS A 395 -42.79 -5.61 -2.20
C LYS A 395 -44.08 -5.21 -1.46
N GLY A 396 -44.73 -4.12 -1.87
CA GLY A 396 -45.98 -3.64 -1.28
C GLY A 396 -45.85 -3.15 0.18
N TYR A 397 -44.62 -2.93 0.68
CA TYR A 397 -44.37 -2.51 2.06
C TYR A 397 -43.50 -1.24 2.07
N ILE A 398 -44.11 -0.11 2.38
CA ILE A 398 -43.42 1.17 2.61
C ILE A 398 -43.46 1.44 4.12
N PRO A 399 -42.32 1.42 4.84
CA PRO A 399 -42.28 1.80 6.25
C PRO A 399 -42.76 3.25 6.45
N ALA A 400 -43.51 3.52 7.52
CA ALA A 400 -44.15 4.83 7.76
C ALA A 400 -43.16 6.02 7.73
N GLU A 401 -41.93 5.82 8.18
CA GLU A 401 -40.84 6.83 8.14
C GLU A 401 -40.44 7.30 6.72
N TYR A 402 -40.83 6.58 5.66
CA TYR A 402 -40.58 6.96 4.26
C TYR A 402 -41.84 7.37 3.50
N ALA A 403 -43.04 7.20 4.08
CA ALA A 403 -44.29 7.59 3.45
C ALA A 403 -44.44 9.12 3.36
N GLU A 404 -43.92 9.86 4.34
CA GLU A 404 -44.01 11.34 4.40
C GLU A 404 -42.99 12.07 3.50
N ARG A 405 -42.02 11.35 2.91
CA ARG A 405 -40.94 11.94 2.08
C ARG A 405 -41.10 11.70 0.59
N MET A 406 -42.15 11.01 0.17
CA MET A 406 -42.46 10.92 -1.25
C MET A 406 -43.16 12.22 -1.66
N PRO A 407 -42.62 12.97 -2.64
CA PRO A 407 -43.40 14.06 -3.22
C PRO A 407 -44.65 13.45 -3.85
N ASP A 408 -45.82 13.94 -3.44
CA ASP A 408 -47.07 13.64 -4.10
C ASP A 408 -46.99 14.10 -5.55
N ASN A 409 -46.71 13.17 -6.46
CA ASN A 409 -47.58 12.84 -7.61
C ASN A 409 -46.82 12.39 -8.87
N ALA A 410 -47.49 11.42 -9.51
CA ALA A 410 -47.68 11.19 -10.96
C ALA A 410 -46.46 10.87 -11.84
#